data_AF-A0AAW6XHQ6-F1
#
_entry.id   AF-A0AAW6XHQ6-F1
#
_cell.length_a   1.000
_cell.length_b   1.000
_cell.length_c   1.000
_cell.angle_alpha   90.00
_cell.angle_beta   90.00
_cell.angle_gamma   90.00
#
_symmetry.space_group_name_H-M   'P 1'
#
loop_
_entity.id
_entity.type
_entity.pdbx_description
1 polymer ?
#
loop_
_entity_poly.entity_id
_entity_poly.type
_entity_poly.pdbx_seq_one_letter_code
_entity_poly.pdbx_strand_id
1 'polypeptide(L)'
;MAQEGKTPAQIGDLLGYSPRHVQRMLKLADLAPVILDALAEDRITTEHCQALALENDTARQVQVFEAACQSGWGGKPEVQTIRRLVTESEVAVAGNSKFRFVGADAFSPDELRTDLFSDDEG
;
A
#
# COMPACT_ATOMS: atom_id res chain seq x y z
N MET A 1 18.21 -7.23 -10.18
CA MET A 1 18.28 -5.78 -9.85
C MET A 1 17.87 -5.49 -8.40
N ALA A 2 16.61 -5.64 -7.97
CA ALA A 2 16.26 -5.52 -6.54
C ALA A 2 16.71 -6.74 -5.72
N GLN A 3 16.63 -7.94 -6.32
CA GLN A 3 17.19 -9.19 -5.77
C GLN A 3 18.73 -9.21 -5.71
N GLU A 4 19.42 -8.19 -6.26
CA GLU A 4 20.88 -8.02 -6.17
C GLU A 4 21.28 -7.10 -5.00
N GLY A 5 20.34 -6.67 -4.14
CA GLY A 5 20.62 -5.81 -2.98
C GLY A 5 20.83 -4.33 -3.30
N LYS A 6 20.49 -3.87 -4.50
CA LYS A 6 20.58 -2.45 -4.90
C LYS A 6 19.46 -1.64 -4.25
N THR A 7 19.78 -0.45 -3.74
CA THR A 7 18.77 0.45 -3.14
C THR A 7 17.86 1.05 -4.22
N PRO A 8 16.63 1.48 -3.89
CA PRO A 8 15.73 2.13 -4.85
C PRO A 8 16.34 3.35 -5.53
N ALA A 9 17.17 4.13 -4.81
CA ALA A 9 17.91 5.26 -5.37
C ALA A 9 18.91 4.82 -6.45
N GLN A 10 19.69 3.76 -6.18
CA GLN A 10 20.64 3.21 -7.16
C GLN A 10 19.97 2.63 -8.40
N ILE A 11 18.80 2.01 -8.24
CA ILE A 11 17.99 1.53 -9.36
C ILE A 11 17.43 2.71 -10.16
N GLY A 12 17.00 3.77 -9.48
CA GLY A 12 16.50 5.00 -10.09
C GLY A 12 17.55 5.71 -10.95
N ASP A 13 18.74 5.92 -10.40
CA ASP A 13 19.87 6.55 -11.11
C ASP A 13 20.29 5.77 -12.36
N LEU A 14 20.19 4.43 -12.33
CA LEU A 14 20.56 3.57 -13.44
C LEU A 14 19.51 3.52 -14.57
N LEU A 15 18.23 3.73 -14.24
CA LEU A 15 17.11 3.56 -15.16
C LEU A 15 16.38 4.87 -15.51
N GLY A 16 16.78 6.00 -14.92
CA GLY A 16 16.16 7.30 -15.12
C GLY A 16 14.81 7.49 -14.40
N TYR A 17 14.53 6.68 -13.36
CA TYR A 17 13.32 6.78 -12.55
C TYR A 17 13.60 7.45 -11.20
N SER A 18 12.61 8.16 -10.66
CA SER A 18 12.74 8.70 -9.30
C SER A 18 12.77 7.56 -8.26
N PRO A 19 13.45 7.74 -7.11
CA PRO A 19 13.45 6.73 -6.05
C PRO A 19 12.03 6.33 -5.59
N ARG A 20 11.11 7.31 -5.49
CA ARG A 20 9.69 7.07 -5.16
C ARG A 20 9.00 6.21 -6.21
N HIS A 21 9.28 6.41 -7.49
CA HIS A 21 8.74 5.57 -8.55
C HIS A 21 9.23 4.12 -8.42
N VAL A 22 10.53 3.92 -8.18
CA VAL A 22 11.09 2.58 -7.96
C VAL A 22 10.46 1.92 -6.73
N GLN A 23 10.34 2.63 -5.61
CA GLN A 23 9.70 2.10 -4.40
C GLN A 23 8.25 1.69 -4.66
N ARG A 24 7.48 2.49 -5.40
CA ARG A 24 6.09 2.16 -5.78
C ARG A 24 6.03 0.86 -6.60
N MET A 25 6.93 0.71 -7.57
CA MET A 25 6.97 -0.49 -8.40
C MET A 25 7.38 -1.73 -7.62
N LEU A 26 8.38 -1.62 -6.73
CA LEU A 26 8.75 -2.72 -5.83
C LEU A 26 7.58 -3.10 -4.92
N LYS A 27 6.89 -2.11 -4.37
CA LYS A 27 5.74 -2.32 -3.49
C LYS A 27 4.60 -3.06 -4.18
N LEU A 28 4.31 -2.73 -5.44
CA LEU A 28 3.32 -3.45 -6.24
C LEU A 28 3.78 -4.87 -6.61
N ALA A 29 5.08 -5.06 -6.88
CA ALA A 29 5.62 -6.38 -7.20
C ALA A 29 5.60 -7.35 -6.01
N ASP A 30 5.61 -6.84 -4.78
CA ASP A 30 5.57 -7.62 -3.53
C ASP A 30 4.14 -7.95 -3.05
N LEU A 31 3.10 -7.63 -3.82
CA LEU A 31 1.71 -8.01 -3.49
C LEU A 31 1.51 -9.52 -3.46
N ALA A 32 0.55 -9.98 -2.64
CA ALA A 32 0.20 -11.40 -2.58
C ALA A 32 -0.14 -11.96 -3.98
N PRO A 33 0.32 -13.17 -4.35
CA PRO A 33 0.16 -13.72 -5.69
C PRO A 33 -1.29 -13.70 -6.21
N VAL A 34 -2.27 -14.01 -5.34
CA VAL A 34 -3.70 -14.00 -5.70
C VAL A 34 -4.21 -12.62 -6.14
N ILE A 35 -3.61 -11.54 -5.65
CA ILE A 35 -3.94 -10.17 -6.04
C ILE A 35 -3.32 -9.86 -7.41
N LEU A 36 -2.07 -10.27 -7.63
CA LEU A 36 -1.40 -10.12 -8.93
C LEU A 36 -2.12 -10.92 -10.02
N ASP A 37 -2.57 -12.14 -9.71
CA ASP A 37 -3.37 -12.96 -10.61
C ASP A 37 -4.71 -12.29 -10.94
N ALA A 38 -5.40 -11.73 -9.93
CA ALA A 38 -6.64 -10.99 -10.14
C ALA A 38 -6.44 -9.73 -11.01
N LEU A 39 -5.29 -9.05 -10.89
CA LEU A 39 -4.93 -7.93 -11.76
C LEU A 39 -4.68 -8.41 -13.19
N ALA A 40 -3.92 -9.51 -13.36
CA ALA A 40 -3.62 -10.08 -14.68
C ALA A 40 -4.86 -10.61 -15.42
N GLU A 41 -5.89 -11.01 -14.67
CA GLU A 41 -7.20 -11.44 -15.18
C GLU A 41 -8.21 -10.28 -15.35
N ASP A 42 -7.77 -9.03 -15.22
CA ASP A 42 -8.61 -7.82 -15.30
C ASP A 42 -9.80 -7.80 -14.30
N ARG A 43 -9.75 -8.60 -13.23
CA ARG A 43 -10.78 -8.62 -12.18
C ARG A 43 -10.69 -7.41 -11.25
N ILE A 44 -9.49 -6.85 -11.12
CA ILE A 44 -9.21 -5.62 -10.37
C ILE A 44 -8.35 -4.67 -11.20
N THR A 45 -8.21 -3.43 -10.73
CA THR A 45 -7.38 -2.41 -11.37
C THR A 45 -6.11 -2.13 -10.55
N THR A 46 -5.16 -1.43 -11.15
CA THR A 46 -3.96 -0.95 -10.44
C THR A 46 -4.30 -0.17 -9.18
N GLU A 47 -5.39 0.60 -9.16
CA GLU A 47 -5.83 1.36 -7.99
C GLU A 47 -6.19 0.46 -6.79
N HIS A 48 -6.79 -0.71 -7.05
CA HIS A 48 -7.06 -1.71 -6.00
C HIS A 48 -5.74 -2.26 -5.44
N CYS A 49 -4.78 -2.54 -6.33
CA CYS A 49 -3.45 -3.01 -5.95
C CYS A 49 -2.72 -1.98 -5.08
N GLN A 50 -2.82 -0.69 -5.42
CA GLN A 50 -2.25 0.40 -4.62
C GLN A 50 -2.89 0.49 -3.23
N ALA A 51 -4.22 0.32 -3.12
CA ALA A 51 -4.90 0.29 -1.84
C ALA A 51 -4.52 -0.94 -0.99
N LEU A 52 -4.38 -2.12 -1.61
CA LEU A 52 -3.93 -3.34 -0.94
C LEU A 52 -2.47 -3.26 -0.51
N ALA A 53 -1.64 -2.54 -1.26
CA ALA A 53 -0.23 -2.29 -0.96
C ALA A 53 -0.01 -1.44 0.30
N LEU A 54 -1.05 -0.85 0.90
CA LEU A 54 -0.96 -0.23 2.22
C LEU A 54 -0.71 -1.27 3.33
N GLU A 55 -1.15 -2.51 3.12
CA GLU A 55 -0.87 -3.62 4.00
C GLU A 55 0.47 -4.27 3.64
N ASN A 56 1.33 -4.50 4.63
CA ASN A 56 2.66 -5.07 4.44
C ASN A 56 2.65 -6.60 4.55
N ASP A 57 1.71 -7.16 5.33
CA ASP A 57 1.56 -8.60 5.50
C ASP A 57 0.72 -9.17 4.34
N THR A 58 1.30 -10.06 3.54
CA THR A 58 0.63 -10.65 2.36
C THR A 58 -0.54 -11.56 2.73
N ALA A 59 -0.55 -12.19 3.91
CA ALA A 59 -1.71 -12.94 4.39
C ALA A 59 -2.84 -11.99 4.79
N ARG A 60 -2.53 -10.85 5.42
CA ARG A 60 -3.52 -9.82 5.73
C ARG A 60 -4.06 -9.15 4.46
N GLN A 61 -3.23 -8.92 3.44
CA GLN A 61 -3.66 -8.46 2.12
C GLN A 61 -4.74 -9.38 1.53
N VAL A 62 -4.53 -10.71 1.58
CA VAL A 62 -5.51 -11.69 1.08
C VAL A 62 -6.83 -11.59 1.86
N GLN A 63 -6.76 -11.52 3.19
CA GLN A 63 -7.97 -11.38 4.03
C GLN A 63 -8.76 -10.12 3.70
N VAL A 64 -8.08 -8.98 3.55
CA VAL A 64 -8.72 -7.71 3.19
C VAL A 64 -9.33 -7.80 1.80
N PHE A 65 -8.61 -8.36 0.83
CA PHE A 65 -9.08 -8.53 -0.53
C PHE A 65 -10.34 -9.39 -0.59
N GLU A 66 -10.36 -10.54 0.08
CA GLU A 66 -11.51 -11.43 0.16
C GLU A 66 -12.71 -10.76 0.83
N ALA A 67 -12.49 -10.09 1.97
CA ALA A 67 -13.53 -9.34 2.68
C ALA A 67 -14.12 -8.22 1.81
N ALA A 68 -13.27 -7.49 1.08
CA ALA A 68 -13.71 -6.44 0.17
C ALA A 68 -14.54 -7.01 -1.00
N CYS A 69 -14.13 -8.14 -1.58
CA CYS A 69 -14.88 -8.84 -2.63
C CYS A 69 -16.26 -9.30 -2.15
N GLN A 70 -16.37 -9.78 -0.91
CA GLN A 70 -17.65 -10.20 -0.30
C GLN A 70 -18.61 -9.02 -0.11
N SER A 71 -18.09 -7.83 0.19
CA SER A 71 -18.88 -6.61 0.35
C SER A 71 -19.26 -5.95 -0.99
N GLY A 72 -18.54 -6.28 -2.06
CA GLY A 72 -18.66 -5.64 -3.37
C GLY A 72 -19.76 -6.24 -4.24
N TRP A 73 -20.35 -5.41 -5.10
CA TRP A 73 -21.36 -5.88 -6.05
C TRP A 73 -20.71 -6.72 -7.16
N GLY A 74 -21.25 -7.91 -7.42
CA GLY A 74 -20.71 -8.83 -8.43
C GLY A 74 -19.33 -9.40 -8.09
N GLY A 75 -18.91 -9.36 -6.82
CA GLY A 75 -17.60 -9.84 -6.38
C GLY A 75 -16.43 -8.89 -6.69
N LYS A 76 -16.70 -7.70 -7.21
CA LYS A 76 -15.69 -6.67 -7.46
C LYS A 76 -15.55 -5.78 -6.21
N PRO A 77 -14.37 -5.71 -5.58
CA PRO A 77 -14.18 -4.91 -4.39
C PRO A 77 -14.23 -3.41 -4.71
N GLU A 78 -14.66 -2.59 -3.74
CA GLU A 78 -14.51 -1.14 -3.82
C GLU A 78 -13.18 -0.70 -3.21
N VAL A 79 -12.44 0.18 -3.89
CA VAL A 79 -11.14 0.71 -3.42
C VAL A 79 -11.26 1.36 -2.03
N GLN A 80 -12.34 2.11 -1.79
CA GLN A 80 -12.58 2.76 -0.49
C GLN A 80 -12.79 1.74 0.62
N THR A 81 -13.45 0.62 0.33
CA THR A 81 -13.65 -0.48 1.29
C THR A 81 -12.33 -1.16 1.62
N ILE A 82 -11.48 -1.41 0.63
CA ILE A 82 -10.12 -1.93 0.86
C ILE A 82 -9.36 -0.99 1.81
N ARG A 83 -9.30 0.32 1.49
CA ARG A 83 -8.58 1.30 2.32
C ARG A 83 -9.10 1.30 3.76
N ARG A 84 -10.42 1.26 3.94
CA ARG A 84 -11.04 1.20 5.27
C ARG A 84 -10.69 -0.07 6.04
N LEU A 85 -10.68 -1.23 5.39
CA LEU A 85 -10.35 -2.51 6.03
C LEU A 85 -8.86 -2.60 6.40
N VAL A 86 -7.98 -2.00 5.61
CA VAL A 86 -6.55 -1.91 5.92
C VAL A 86 -6.30 -1.02 7.16
N THR A 87 -7.01 0.09 7.28
CA THR A 87 -6.80 1.09 8.35
C THR A 87 -7.79 0.98 9.52
N GLU A 88 -8.60 -0.09 9.59
CA GLU A 88 -9.71 -0.19 10.55
C GLU A 88 -9.26 -0.08 12.02
N SER A 89 -8.07 -0.58 12.34
CA SER A 89 -7.49 -0.53 13.69
C SER A 89 -6.54 0.66 13.91
N GLU A 90 -6.50 1.60 12.97
CA GLU A 90 -5.57 2.73 12.96
C GLU A 90 -6.30 4.05 13.15
N VAL A 91 -5.55 5.08 13.57
CA VAL A 91 -6.06 6.44 13.70
C VAL A 91 -5.35 7.33 12.71
N ALA A 92 -6.10 8.01 11.85
CA ALA A 92 -5.55 8.95 10.91
C ALA A 92 -4.77 10.07 11.62
N VAL A 93 -3.56 10.35 11.12
CA VAL A 93 -2.70 11.44 11.59
C VAL A 93 -3.27 12.80 11.21
N ALA A 94 -3.84 12.90 10.00
CA ALA A 94 -4.46 14.11 9.49
C ALA A 94 -5.57 14.60 10.44
N GLY A 95 -5.43 15.84 10.92
CA GLY A 95 -6.38 16.45 11.84
C GLY A 95 -6.30 15.97 13.30
N ASN A 96 -5.41 15.05 13.65
CA ASN A 96 -5.28 14.55 15.02
C ASN A 96 -4.44 15.50 15.89
N SER A 97 -5.11 16.19 16.82
CA SER A 97 -4.46 17.16 17.72
C SER A 97 -3.44 16.54 18.67
N LYS A 98 -3.66 15.29 19.11
CA LYS A 98 -2.71 14.57 19.97
C LYS A 98 -1.44 14.21 19.20
N PHE A 99 -1.60 13.71 17.97
CA PHE A 99 -0.46 13.43 17.10
C PHE A 99 0.34 14.70 16.82
N ARG A 100 -0.33 15.82 16.49
CA ARG A 100 0.35 17.11 16.25
C ARG A 100 1.09 17.63 17.49
N PHE A 101 0.56 17.38 18.69
CA PHE A 101 1.18 17.81 19.93
C PHE A 101 2.43 17.00 20.27
N VAL A 102 2.38 15.69 20.06
CA VAL A 102 3.47 14.77 20.41
C VAL A 102 4.55 14.70 19.32
N GLY A 103 4.16 14.85 18.04
CA GLY A 103 5.05 14.75 16.89
C GLY A 103 5.28 13.30 16.43
N ALA A 104 5.77 13.15 15.19
CA ALA A 104 6.05 11.83 14.61
C ALA A 104 7.23 11.12 15.29
N ASP A 105 8.20 11.88 15.82
CA ASP A 105 9.41 11.34 16.48
C ASP A 105 9.12 10.51 17.75
N ALA A 106 7.90 10.60 18.28
CA ALA A 106 7.49 9.80 19.43
C ALA A 106 7.00 8.38 19.07
N PHE A 107 6.87 8.09 17.77
CA PHE A 107 6.43 6.80 17.25
C PHE A 107 7.58 6.13 16.52
N SER A 108 7.65 4.82 16.65
CA SER A 108 8.54 4.01 15.84
C SER A 108 8.06 3.92 14.38
N PRO A 109 8.94 3.64 13.41
CA PRO A 109 8.56 3.47 12.00
C PRO A 109 7.52 2.36 11.76
N ASP A 110 7.45 1.36 12.65
CA ASP A 110 6.45 0.29 12.61
C ASP A 110 5.08 0.68 13.17
N GLU A 111 5.01 1.74 13.97
CA GLU A 111 3.75 2.34 14.45
C GLU A 111 3.15 3.35 13.44
N LEU A 112 3.90 3.73 12.41
CA LEU A 112 3.49 4.69 11.40
C LEU A 112 3.37 4.04 10.02
N ARG A 113 2.16 4.01 9.49
CA ARG A 113 1.92 3.62 8.09
C ARG A 113 2.03 4.85 7.18
N THR A 114 2.91 4.76 6.18
CA THR A 114 3.03 5.77 5.12
C THR A 114 2.36 5.28 3.83
N ASP A 115 1.41 6.06 3.29
CA ASP A 115 0.83 5.79 1.97
C ASP A 115 1.78 6.27 0.87
N LEU A 116 2.58 5.35 0.34
CA LEU A 116 3.51 5.63 -0.75
C LEU A 116 2.81 6.05 -2.05
N PHE A 117 1.53 5.71 -2.23
CA PHE A 117 0.73 6.00 -3.43
C PHE A 117 -0.10 7.28 -3.31
N SER A 118 -0.19 7.88 -2.12
CA SER A 118 -0.75 9.22 -1.94
C SER A 118 0.01 10.26 -2.77
N ASP A 119 -0.68 11.31 -3.20
CA ASP A 119 -0.07 12.51 -3.80
C ASP A 119 0.45 13.48 -2.72
N ASP A 120 -0.03 13.34 -1.48
CA ASP A 120 0.45 14.10 -0.33
C ASP A 120 1.79 13.52 0.19
N GLU A 121 2.71 14.39 0.60
CA GLU A 121 3.99 14.01 1.23
C GLU A 121 3.85 13.76 2.75
N GLY A 122 2.63 13.55 3.27
CA GLY A 122 2.32 13.50 4.71
C GLY A 122 1.76 12.17 5.20
#